data_AF-A0A8T5A497-F1
#
_entry.id   AF-A0A8T5A497-F1
#
_cell.length_a   1.000
_cell.length_b   1.000
_cell.length_c   1.000
_cell.angle_alpha   90.00
_cell.angle_beta   90.00
_cell.angle_gamma   90.00
#
_symmetry.space_group_name_H-M   'P 1'
#
loop_
_entity.id
_entity.type
_entity.pdbx_description
1 polymer ?
#
loop_
_entity_poly.entity_id
_entity_poly.type
_entity_poly.pdbx_seq_one_letter_code
_entity_poly.pdbx_strand_id
1 'polypeptide(L)' 'MVWLLRKCTLCNRYTLNQERCPVCGGPLKIPHPAKFSMDDRYQHYRMRMRRLAESEAGPGKAGEEDKKPTE' A
#
# COMPACT_ATOMS: atom_id res chain seq x y z
N MET A 1 5.30 -17.90 9.85
CA MET A 1 5.65 -16.47 9.78
C MET A 1 4.38 -15.64 9.82
N VAL A 2 3.73 -15.57 10.98
CA VAL A 2 2.48 -14.82 11.12
C VAL A 2 2.83 -13.49 11.78
N TRP A 3 2.68 -12.38 11.05
CA TRP A 3 2.85 -11.06 11.63
C TRP A 3 1.69 -10.79 12.59
N LEU A 4 1.93 -11.07 13.87
CA LEU A 4 0.90 -10.99 14.91
C LEU A 4 0.58 -9.55 15.30
N LEU A 5 1.60 -8.68 15.30
CA LEU A 5 1.42 -7.28 15.69
C LEU A 5 0.75 -6.50 14.56
N ARG A 6 -0.27 -5.72 14.92
CA ARG A 6 -0.97 -4.79 14.02
C ARG A 6 -1.02 -3.40 14.62
N LYS A 7 -1.11 -2.39 13.76
CA LYS A 7 -1.22 -0.98 14.14
C LYS A 7 -2.47 -0.37 13.52
N CYS A 8 -3.24 0.34 14.32
CA CYS A 8 -4.40 1.06 13.81
C CYS A 8 -3.97 2.29 12.99
N THR A 9 -4.61 2.52 11.85
CA THR A 9 -4.34 3.70 11.01
C THR A 9 -4.96 4.99 11.56
N LEU A 10 -5.98 4.89 12.40
CA LEU A 10 -6.68 6.06 12.97
C LEU A 10 -6.04 6.53 14.29
N CYS A 11 -5.97 5.63 15.29
CA CYS A 11 -5.48 5.99 16.63
C CYS A 11 -4.01 5.64 16.88
N ASN A 12 -3.33 5.03 15.90
CA ASN A 12 -1.92 4.63 15.99
C ASN A 12 -1.56 3.62 17.10
N ARG A 13 -2.54 3.06 17.83
CA ARG A 13 -2.29 2.03 18.83
C ARG A 13 -1.95 0.69 18.20
N TYR A 14 -1.09 -0.06 18.89
CA TYR A 14 -0.79 -1.43 18.55
C TYR A 14 -1.83 -2.39 19.15
N THR A 15 -2.09 -3.49 18.45
CA THR A 15 -2.99 -4.55 18.89
C THR A 15 -2.57 -5.90 18.31
N LEU A 16 -3.00 -6.98 18.97
CA LEU A 16 -2.90 -8.35 18.46
C LEU A 16 -4.21 -8.81 17.79
N ASN A 17 -5.29 -8.05 17.94
CA ASN A 17 -6.55 -8.32 17.25
C ASN A 17 -6.33 -8.18 15.75
N GLN A 18 -6.87 -9.10 14.95
CA GLN A 18 -6.63 -9.15 13.52
C GLN A 18 -7.63 -8.34 12.69
N GLU A 19 -8.83 -8.13 13.23
CA GLU A 19 -9.95 -7.58 12.46
C GLU A 19 -10.08 -6.08 12.65
N ARG A 20 -10.20 -5.63 13.91
CA ARG A 20 -10.50 -4.22 14.23
C ARG A 20 -9.75 -3.74 15.46
N CYS A 21 -9.50 -2.43 15.51
CA CYS A 21 -8.93 -1.80 16.70
C CYS A 21 -9.93 -1.88 17.87
N PRO A 22 -9.54 -2.42 19.04
CA PRO A 22 -10.44 -2.52 20.20
C PRO A 22 -10.83 -1.16 20.81
N VAL A 23 -10.13 -0.09 20.45
CA VAL A 23 -10.35 1.25 21.03
C VAL A 23 -11.22 2.13 20.13
N CYS A 24 -10.97 2.12 18.81
CA CYS A 24 -11.66 3.02 17.87
C CYS A 24 -12.42 2.29 16.76
N GLY A 25 -12.34 0.96 16.67
CA GLY A 25 -12.95 0.18 15.60
C GLY A 25 -12.29 0.35 14.21
N GLY A 26 -11.25 1.18 14.10
CA GLY A 26 -10.60 1.50 12.84
C GLY A 26 -9.82 0.34 12.19
N PRO A 27 -9.48 0.49 10.90
CA PRO A 27 -8.75 -0.53 10.16
C PRO A 27 -7.31 -0.68 10.70
N LEU A 28 -6.82 -1.91 10.58
CA LEU A 28 -5.52 -2.33 11.09
C LEU A 28 -4.56 -2.61 9.93
N LYS A 29 -3.31 -2.16 10.06
CA LYS A 29 -2.22 -2.47 9.14
C LYS A 29 -1.11 -3.25 9.82
N ILE A 30 -0.34 -4.00 9.03
CA ILE A 30 0.89 -4.64 9.49
C ILE A 30 1.95 -3.54 9.64
N PRO A 31 2.55 -3.35 10.82
CA PRO A 31 3.56 -2.33 11.05
C PRO A 31 4.95 -2.75 10.55
N HIS A 32 5.17 -4.05 10.37
CA HIS A 32 6.45 -4.57 9.89
C HIS A 32 6.64 -4.20 8.41
N PRO A 33 7.80 -3.66 8.02
CA PRO A 33 8.09 -3.40 6.63
C PRO A 33 8.20 -4.70 5.84
N ALA A 34 8.03 -4.60 4.51
CA ALA A 34 8.34 -5.70 3.62
C ALA A 34 9.83 -6.09 3.72
N LYS A 35 10.14 -7.36 3.52
CA LYS A 35 11.54 -7.84 3.51
C LYS A 35 12.32 -7.15 2.39
N PHE A 36 13.51 -6.66 2.71
CA PHE A 36 14.42 -6.09 1.74
C PHE A 36 15.25 -7.18 1.04
N SER A 37 15.55 -6.98 -0.25
CA SER A 37 16.43 -7.81 -1.06
C SER A 37 17.31 -6.90 -1.91
N MET A 38 18.59 -7.25 -2.08
CA MET A 38 19.49 -6.50 -2.96
C MET A 38 19.14 -6.68 -4.45
N ASP A 39 18.65 -7.86 -4.84
CA ASP A 39 18.32 -8.21 -6.23
C ASP A 39 16.94 -7.68 -6.70
N ASP A 40 16.16 -7.01 -5.83
CA ASP A 40 14.75 -6.61 -5.99
C ASP A 40 14.24 -6.51 -7.46
N ARG A 41 13.78 -7.65 -8.00
CA ARG A 41 13.29 -7.78 -9.40
C ARG A 41 12.13 -6.84 -9.74
N TYR A 42 11.42 -6.34 -8.72
CA TYR A 42 10.25 -5.48 -8.89
C TYR A 42 10.54 -4.01 -8.60
N GLN A 43 11.80 -3.63 -8.37
CA GLN A 43 12.18 -2.26 -8.06
C GLN A 43 11.69 -1.27 -9.13
N HIS A 44 11.94 -1.56 -10.40
CA HIS A 44 11.54 -0.69 -11.52
C HIS A 44 10.03 -0.46 -11.55
N TYR A 45 9.23 -1.53 -11.43
CA TYR A 45 7.77 -1.44 -11.39
C TYR A 45 7.28 -0.65 -10.17
N ARG A 46 7.82 -0.92 -8.98
CA ARG A 46 7.45 -0.20 -7.75
C ARG A 46 7.74 1.30 -7.85
N MET A 47 8.85 1.69 -8.48
CA MET A 47 9.19 3.10 -8.70
C MET A 47 8.25 3.75 -9.73
N ARG A 48 7.91 3.05 -10.82
CA ARG A 48 6.95 3.56 -11.81
C ARG A 48 5.56 3.76 -11.19
N MET A 49 5.06 2.79 -10.43
CA MET A 49 3.77 2.89 -9.75
C MET A 49 3.73 4.06 -8.75
N ARG A 50 4.82 4.30 -8.01
CA ARG A 50 4.92 5.47 -7.12
C ARG A 50 4.81 6.78 -7.89
N ARG A 51 5.55 6.91 -9.01
CA ARG A 51 5.51 8.12 -9.85
C ARG A 51 4.13 8.35 -10.47
N LEU A 52 3.47 7.28 -10.92
CA LEU A 52 2.11 7.36 -11.44
C LEU A 52 1.14 7.84 -10.38
N ALA A 53 1.16 7.24 -9.19
CA ALA A 53 0.32 7.66 -8.08
C ALA A 53 0.58 9.12 -7.65
N GLU A 54 1.83 9.59 -7.71
CA GLU A 54 2.19 10.98 -7.47
C GLU A 54 1.65 11.93 -8.56
N SER A 55 1.72 11.53 -9.83
CA SER A 55 1.17 12.31 -10.95
C SER A 55 -0.36 12.34 -10.96
N GLU A 56 -1.01 11.23 -10.60
CA GLU A 56 -2.47 11.12 -10.48
C GLU A 56 -3.02 11.86 -9.25
N ALA A 57 -2.20 12.03 -8.19
CA ALA A 57 -2.53 12.81 -7.01
C ALA A 57 -2.33 14.34 -7.18
N GLY A 58 -1.85 14.78 -8.34
CA GLY A 58 -1.92 16.20 -8.73
C GLY A 58 -3.37 16.62 -9.01
N PRO A 59 -3.74 17.90 -8.86
CA PRO A 59 -5.12 18.33 -9.08
C PRO A 59 -5.43 18.35 -10.58
N GLY A 60 -5.89 17.22 -11.13
CA GLY A 60 -6.72 17.20 -12.33
C GLY A 60 -6.35 16.20 -13.43
N LYS A 61 -7.41 15.47 -13.84
CA LYS A 61 -7.66 14.75 -15.11
C LYS A 61 -7.15 13.30 -15.15
N ALA A 62 -8.03 12.29 -15.00
CA ALA A 62 -9.06 11.81 -15.94
C ALA A 62 -8.46 11.08 -17.16
N GLY A 63 -8.58 9.74 -17.11
CA GLY A 63 -8.62 8.76 -18.19
C GLY A 63 -7.77 8.99 -19.44
N GLU A 64 -6.81 8.08 -19.67
CA GLU A 64 -6.42 7.69 -21.02
C GLU A 64 -6.38 6.15 -21.03
N GLU A 65 -7.42 5.57 -21.63
CA GLU A 65 -7.58 4.13 -21.79
C GLU A 65 -6.49 3.57 -22.71
N ASP A 66 -5.78 2.54 -22.26
CA ASP A 66 -4.86 1.74 -23.07
C ASP A 66 -5.60 1.19 -24.32
N LYS A 67 -5.50 1.89 -25.45
CA LYS A 67 -5.79 1.32 -26.76
C LYS A 67 -4.78 0.22 -27.04
N LYS A 68 -5.18 -1.02 -26.73
CA LYS A 68 -4.54 -2.24 -27.23
C LYS A 68 -4.42 -2.13 -28.75
N PRO A 69 -3.22 -2.18 -29.35
CA PRO A 69 -3.10 -2.30 -30.79
C PRO A 69 -3.70 -3.65 -31.19
N THR A 70 -4.81 -3.60 -31.92
CA THR A 70 -5.27 -4.70 -32.73
C THR A 70 -4.51 -4.68 -34.06
N GLU A 71 -4.17 -5.88 -34.51
CA GLU A 71 -3.51 -6.29 -35.77
C GLU A 71 -1.99 -6.50 -35.69
#